data_AF-A0A969VWJ7-F1
#
_entry.id   AF-A0A969VWJ7-F1
#
_cell.length_a   1.000
_cell.length_b   1.000
_cell.length_c   1.000
_cell.angle_alpha   90.00
_cell.angle_beta   90.00
_cell.angle_gamma   90.00
#
_symmetry.space_group_name_H-M   'P 1'
#
loop_
_entity.id
_entity.type
_entity.pdbx_description
1 polymer ?
#
loop_
_entity_poly.entity_id
_entity_poly.type
_entity_poly.pdbx_seq_one_letter_code
_entity_poly.pdbx_strand_id
1 'polypeptide(L)' 'EGASIKGCCEEAGVPFACEEGICGTCIIEVMEGEEHLTSYNEEEEAFLGPKPENLKPGQGCERLACQCKIASKGTVKFRF' A
#
# COMPACT_ATOMS: atom_id res chain seq x y z
N GLU A 1 14.69 6.60 1.61
CA GLU A 1 14.43 5.19 1.25
C GLU A 1 14.25 4.39 2.53
N GLY A 2 13.31 3.45 2.56
CA GLY A 2 12.99 2.59 3.71
C GLY A 2 12.01 3.17 4.75
N ALA A 3 11.63 4.44 4.65
CA ALA A 3 10.65 5.05 5.56
C ALA A 3 9.23 4.51 5.29
N SER A 4 8.46 4.29 6.35
CA SER A 4 7.04 3.91 6.25
C SER A 4 6.20 5.07 5.69
N ILE A 5 5.17 4.74 4.90
CA ILE A 5 4.19 5.73 4.41
C ILE A 5 3.05 6.01 5.41
N LYS A 6 3.03 5.28 6.54
CA LYS A 6 1.95 5.34 7.54
C LYS A 6 1.58 6.77 7.93
N GLY A 7 2.57 7.60 8.30
CA GLY A 7 2.31 8.97 8.75
C GLY A 7 1.53 9.79 7.72
N CYS A 8 1.98 9.77 6.46
CA CYS A 8 1.28 10.46 5.37
C CYS A 8 -0.14 9.89 5.13
N CYS A 9 -0.31 8.58 5.28
CA CYS A 9 -1.62 7.93 5.14
C CYS A 9 -2.56 8.28 6.30
N GLU A 10 -2.08 8.31 7.55
CA GLU A 10 -2.85 8.75 8.72
C GLU A 10 -3.28 10.22 8.59
N GLU A 11 -2.37 11.09 8.17
CA GLU A 11 -2.67 12.51 7.88
C GLU A 11 -3.72 12.67 6.77
N ALA A 12 -3.74 11.75 5.80
CA ALA A 12 -4.77 11.71 4.75
C ALA A 12 -6.10 11.10 5.22
N GLY A 13 -6.15 10.44 6.39
CA GLY A 13 -7.35 9.86 7.00
C GLY A 13 -7.46 8.34 6.93
N VAL A 14 -6.44 7.63 6.43
CA VAL A 14 -6.42 6.16 6.39
C VAL A 14 -6.46 5.61 7.81
N PRO A 15 -7.39 4.70 8.15
CA PRO A 15 -7.45 4.13 9.49
C PRO A 15 -6.40 3.02 9.67
N PHE A 16 -5.83 2.91 10.88
CA PHE A 16 -4.88 1.87 11.26
C PHE A 16 -5.36 1.15 12.53
N ALA A 17 -5.05 -0.15 12.62
CA ALA A 17 -5.44 -0.98 13.76
C ALA A 17 -4.31 -1.92 14.23
N CYS A 18 -4.04 -3.01 13.48
CA CYS A 18 -3.04 -4.00 13.92
C CYS A 18 -1.59 -3.63 13.58
N GLU A 19 -1.38 -2.98 12.42
CA GLU A 19 -0.04 -2.68 11.87
C GLU A 19 0.86 -3.91 11.61
N GLU A 20 0.30 -5.11 11.71
CA GLU A 20 0.96 -6.41 11.51
C GLU A 20 0.50 -7.11 10.21
N GLY A 21 -0.12 -6.37 9.28
CA GLY A 21 -0.56 -6.94 8.00
C GLY A 21 -1.73 -7.93 8.04
N ILE A 22 -2.40 -8.13 9.20
CA ILE A 22 -3.42 -9.20 9.36
C ILE A 22 -4.90 -8.75 9.34
N CYS A 23 -5.18 -7.45 9.43
CA CYS A 23 -6.56 -6.96 9.67
C CYS A 23 -7.22 -6.22 8.49
N GLY A 24 -6.46 -5.69 7.54
CA GLY A 24 -6.99 -4.94 6.40
C GLY A 24 -7.55 -3.54 6.69
N THR A 25 -7.48 -3.03 7.93
CA THR A 25 -8.01 -1.68 8.24
C THR A 25 -7.33 -0.57 7.42
N CYS A 26 -6.05 -0.75 7.09
CA CYS A 26 -5.25 0.23 6.34
C CYS A 26 -5.16 -0.06 4.84
N ILE A 27 -6.15 -0.76 4.26
CA ILE A 27 -6.19 -1.01 2.82
C ILE A 27 -6.27 0.33 2.09
N ILE A 28 -5.39 0.51 1.11
CA ILE A 28 -5.40 1.60 0.14
C ILE A 28 -5.34 1.01 -1.26
N GLU A 29 -5.81 1.73 -2.26
CA GLU A 29 -5.66 1.36 -3.66
C GLU A 29 -4.73 2.36 -4.36
N VAL A 30 -3.53 1.90 -4.71
CA VAL A 30 -2.50 2.71 -5.38
C VAL A 30 -2.84 2.84 -6.86
N MET A 31 -3.18 4.06 -7.26
CA MET A 31 -3.59 4.38 -8.63
C MET A 31 -2.38 4.71 -9.52
N GLU A 32 -1.34 5.34 -8.95
CA GLU A 32 -0.11 5.74 -9.65
C GLU A 32 1.08 5.70 -8.68
N GLY A 33 2.29 5.44 -9.18
CA GLY A 33 3.53 5.54 -8.40
C GLY A 33 3.89 4.28 -7.60
N GLU A 34 3.38 3.11 -8.00
CA GLU A 34 3.61 1.87 -7.26
C GLU A 34 5.10 1.48 -7.21
N GLU A 35 5.86 1.78 -8.26
CA GLU A 35 7.32 1.59 -8.31
C GLU A 35 8.11 2.40 -7.27
N HIS A 36 7.46 3.37 -6.62
CA HIS A 36 8.05 4.14 -5.53
C HIS A 36 7.86 3.51 -4.16
N LEU A 37 7.06 2.44 -4.07
CA LEU A 37 6.86 1.65 -2.87
C LEU A 37 7.64 0.34 -2.94
N THR A 38 7.91 -0.25 -1.77
CA THR A 38 8.42 -1.61 -1.70
C THR A 38 7.42 -2.60 -2.31
N SER A 39 7.94 -3.70 -2.86
CA SER A 39 7.14 -4.85 -3.28
C SER A 39 6.30 -5.40 -2.13
N TYR A 40 5.33 -6.27 -2.46
CA TYR A 40 4.57 -7.02 -1.46
C TYR A 40 5.52 -7.79 -0.55
N ASN A 41 5.26 -7.72 0.75
CA ASN A 41 5.88 -8.63 1.71
C ASN A 41 5.01 -9.86 1.94
N GLU A 42 5.53 -10.83 2.68
CA GLU A 42 4.85 -12.11 2.94
C GLU A 42 3.50 -11.92 3.64
N GLU A 43 3.41 -10.98 4.58
CA GLU A 43 2.17 -10.68 5.31
C GLU A 43 1.10 -10.03 4.41
N GLU A 44 1.51 -9.07 3.57
CA GLU A 44 0.65 -8.40 2.61
C GLU A 44 0.12 -9.38 1.55
N GLU A 45 0.98 -10.25 1.03
CA GLU A 45 0.59 -11.31 0.10
C GLU A 45 -0.29 -12.37 0.78
N ALA A 46 -0.05 -12.70 2.04
CA ALA A 46 -0.89 -13.63 2.78
C ALA A 46 -2.32 -13.09 3.00
N PHE A 47 -2.48 -11.76 3.14
CA PHE A 47 -3.78 -11.12 3.36
C PHE A 47 -4.51 -10.76 2.06
N LEU A 48 -3.84 -10.09 1.13
CA LEU A 48 -4.42 -9.62 -0.14
C LEU A 48 -4.35 -10.67 -1.27
N GLY A 49 -3.53 -11.70 -1.11
CA GLY A 49 -3.17 -12.61 -2.18
C GLY A 49 -2.02 -12.07 -3.04
N PRO A 50 -1.66 -12.81 -4.11
CA PRO A 50 -0.60 -12.40 -5.01
C PRO A 50 -0.97 -11.09 -5.70
N LYS A 51 0.02 -10.24 -5.88
CA LYS A 51 -0.14 -8.95 -6.55
C LYS A 51 -0.76 -9.13 -7.95
N PRO A 52 -1.78 -8.35 -8.33
CA PRO A 52 -2.38 -8.44 -9.66
C PRO A 52 -1.39 -8.01 -10.75
N GLU A 53 -1.16 -8.89 -11.73
CA GLU A 53 -0.25 -8.64 -12.85
C GLU A 53 -0.92 -7.84 -13.99
N ASN A 54 -2.25 -7.87 -14.06
CA ASN A 54 -3.03 -7.27 -15.14
C ASN A 54 -4.20 -6.45 -14.59
N LEU A 55 -3.91 -5.21 -14.18
CA LEU A 55 -4.93 -4.26 -13.72
C LEU A 55 -5.75 -3.73 -14.89
N LYS A 56 -7.07 -3.65 -14.70
CA LYS A 56 -7.97 -3.02 -15.69
C LYS A 56 -7.82 -1.50 -15.68
N PRO A 57 -8.15 -0.80 -16.77
CA PRO A 57 -8.21 0.65 -16.77
C PRO A 57 -9.11 1.19 -15.64
N GLY A 58 -8.56 2.08 -14.81
CA GLY A 58 -9.27 2.65 -13.65
C GLY A 58 -9.22 1.79 -12.37
N GLN A 59 -8.49 0.67 -12.38
CA GLN A 59 -8.18 -0.14 -11.22
C GLN A 59 -6.73 0.13 -10.76
N GLY A 60 -6.54 0.36 -9.47
CA GLY A 60 -5.23 0.44 -8.85
C GLY A 60 -4.81 -0.86 -8.17
N CYS A 61 -3.60 -0.89 -7.65
CA CYS A 61 -3.09 -2.01 -6.86
C CYS A 61 -3.51 -1.83 -5.40
N GLU A 62 -4.32 -2.75 -4.87
CA GLU A 62 -4.66 -2.76 -3.44
C GLU A 62 -3.39 -3.03 -2.62
N ARG A 63 -3.15 -2.27 -1.55
CA ARG A 63 -1.98 -2.39 -0.68
C ARG A 63 -2.40 -2.24 0.78
N LEU A 64 -1.66 -2.87 1.68
CA LEU A 64 -1.73 -2.58 3.10
C LEU A 64 -0.77 -1.44 3.41
N ALA A 65 -1.29 -0.26 3.74
CA ALA A 65 -0.45 0.92 3.97
C ALA A 65 0.58 0.73 5.10
N CYS A 66 0.26 -0.11 6.11
CA CYS A 66 1.20 -0.44 7.18
C CYS A 66 2.43 -1.24 6.71
N GLN A 67 2.29 -2.00 5.62
CA GLN A 67 3.36 -2.82 5.04
C GLN A 67 4.20 -2.05 4.00
N CYS A 68 3.73 -0.87 3.57
CA CYS A 68 4.36 -0.08 2.53
C CYS A 68 5.50 0.81 3.05
N LYS A 69 6.65 0.77 2.37
CA LYS A 69 7.79 1.66 2.60
C LYS A 69 8.22 2.34 1.30
N ILE A 70 8.85 3.51 1.41
CA ILE A 70 9.36 4.27 0.28
C ILE A 70 10.60 3.55 -0.29
N ALA A 71 10.47 2.98 -1.49
CA ALA A 71 11.57 2.33 -2.20
C ALA A 71 12.42 3.31 -3.01
N SER A 72 11.82 4.37 -3.57
CA SER A 72 12.51 5.37 -4.38
C SER A 72 11.85 6.74 -4.28
N LYS A 73 12.51 7.80 -4.77
CA LYS A 73 11.92 9.14 -4.83
C LYS A 73 10.82 9.19 -5.89
N GLY A 74 9.68 9.79 -5.55
CA GLY A 74 8.57 9.96 -6.48
C GLY A 74 7.28 10.42 -5.80
N THR A 75 6.18 10.34 -6.54
CA THR A 75 4.84 10.66 -6.04
C THR A 75 3.95 9.44 -6.16
N VAL A 76 3.26 9.09 -5.08
CA VAL A 76 2.27 8.01 -5.05
C VAL A 76 0.89 8.64 -4.93
N LYS A 77 -0.06 8.19 -5.76
CA LYS A 77 -1.47 8.58 -5.64
C LYS A 77 -2.27 7.33 -5.28
N PHE A 78 -3.13 7.46 -4.28
CA PHE A 78 -3.97 6.36 -3.80
C PHE A 78 -5.37 6.85 -3.44
N ARG A 79 -6.30 5.91 -3.28
CA ARG A 79 -7.62 6.11 -2.65
C ARG A 79 -7.82 5.10 -1.52
N PHE A 80 -8.72 5.37 -0.57
CA PHE A 80 -9.03 4.51 0.57
C PHE A 80 -10.46 4.72 1.06
#